data_AF-A0A0C3HMI5-F1
#
_entry.id   AF-A0A0C3HMI5-F1
#
_cell.length_a   1.000
_cell.length_b   1.000
_cell.length_c   1.000
_cell.angle_alpha   90.00
_cell.angle_beta   90.00
_cell.angle_gamma   90.00
#
_symmetry.space_group_name_H-M   'P 1'
#
loop_
_entity.id
_entity.type
_entity.pdbx_description
1 polymer ?
#
loop_
_entity_poly.entity_id
_entity_poly.type
_entity_poly.pdbx_seq_one_letter_code
_entity_poly.pdbx_strand_id
1 'polypeptide(L)'
;MINDNMIAALSEIFFEYYESDDRQQKSYKMRKRVKVLFDSIYEQVIKNFFNKRANNEAHALIIINRADKSSMSSYQSNVLECLHSSLGVYSALSDKNYTEEGEDLMNFMENHFTDLILSILSSGFDSSNNARILTKYLED
;
A
#
# COMPACT_ATOMS: atom_id res chain seq x y z
N MET A 1 2.57 -12.21 -6.78
CA MET A 1 2.51 -10.85 -6.23
C MET A 1 1.36 -10.10 -6.91
N ILE A 2 1.07 -8.84 -6.56
CA ILE A 2 -0.11 -8.05 -7.02
C ILE A 2 -0.50 -8.39 -8.47
N ASN A 3 -1.76 -8.77 -8.72
CA ASN A 3 -2.26 -9.18 -10.04
C ASN A 3 -2.88 -8.01 -10.82
N ASP A 4 -3.22 -8.21 -12.10
CA ASP A 4 -3.79 -7.17 -12.95
C ASP A 4 -5.10 -6.57 -12.41
N ASN A 5 -5.92 -7.35 -11.72
CA ASN A 5 -7.15 -6.84 -11.11
C ASN A 5 -6.85 -5.87 -9.96
N MET A 6 -5.84 -6.17 -9.16
CA MET A 6 -5.38 -5.25 -8.12
C MET A 6 -4.70 -4.02 -8.70
N ILE A 7 -3.94 -4.15 -9.80
CA ILE A 7 -3.37 -3.01 -10.51
C ILE A 7 -4.49 -2.10 -11.02
N ALA A 8 -5.54 -2.65 -11.63
CA ALA A 8 -6.69 -1.87 -12.08
C ALA A 8 -7.39 -1.14 -10.92
N ALA A 9 -7.58 -1.82 -9.79
CA ALA A 9 -8.17 -1.21 -8.59
C ALA A 9 -7.28 -0.10 -8.00
N LEU A 10 -5.95 -0.28 -8.03
CA LEU A 10 -4.99 0.74 -7.62
C LEU A 10 -5.05 1.95 -8.57
N SER A 11 -5.03 1.71 -9.88
CA SER A 11 -5.16 2.78 -10.88
C SER A 11 -6.44 3.58 -10.70
N GLU A 12 -7.57 2.92 -10.45
CA GLU A 12 -8.83 3.61 -10.17
C GLU A 12 -8.72 4.47 -8.91
N ILE A 13 -8.18 3.92 -7.82
CA ILE A 13 -8.03 4.65 -6.55
C ILE A 13 -7.12 5.87 -6.71
N PHE A 14 -5.96 5.72 -7.34
CA PHE A 14 -5.02 6.81 -7.47
C PHE A 14 -5.51 7.86 -8.48
N PHE A 15 -6.13 7.46 -9.59
CA PHE A 15 -6.76 8.41 -10.49
C PHE A 15 -7.84 9.21 -9.78
N GLU A 16 -8.76 8.52 -9.10
CA GLU A 16 -9.86 9.14 -8.37
C GLU A 16 -9.37 10.06 -7.23
N TYR A 17 -8.23 9.76 -6.62
CA TYR A 17 -7.60 10.59 -5.58
C TYR A 17 -6.90 11.83 -6.16
N TYR A 18 -5.95 11.64 -7.08
CA TYR A 18 -5.06 12.71 -7.54
C TYR A 18 -5.76 13.72 -8.45
N GLU A 19 -6.79 13.31 -9.18
CA GLU A 19 -7.63 14.18 -10.03
C GLU A 19 -8.77 14.88 -9.25
N SER A 20 -8.86 14.68 -7.93
CA SER A 20 -9.88 15.36 -7.12
C SER A 20 -9.46 16.78 -6.77
N ASP A 21 -10.35 17.75 -7.01
CA ASP A 21 -10.20 19.15 -6.58
C ASP A 21 -10.07 19.27 -5.04
N ASP A 22 -10.71 18.36 -4.30
CA ASP A 22 -10.64 18.26 -2.85
C ASP A 22 -10.14 16.86 -2.46
N ARG A 23 -8.83 16.73 -2.35
CA ARG A 23 -8.17 15.44 -2.01
C ARG A 23 -8.49 14.96 -0.61
N GLN A 24 -8.72 15.88 0.34
CA GLN A 24 -9.02 15.56 1.73
C GLN A 24 -10.39 14.91 1.87
N GLN A 25 -11.43 15.55 1.30
CA GLN A 25 -12.77 14.97 1.29
C GLN A 25 -12.80 13.68 0.48
N LYS A 26 -12.00 13.61 -0.59
CA LYS A 26 -11.95 12.43 -1.44
C LYS A 26 -11.33 11.23 -0.77
N SER A 27 -10.17 11.39 -0.14
CA SER A 27 -9.51 10.34 0.62
C SER A 27 -10.48 9.79 1.66
N TYR A 28 -11.20 10.67 2.37
CA TYR A 28 -12.21 10.30 3.35
C TYR A 28 -13.30 9.39 2.79
N LYS A 29 -13.90 9.78 1.65
CA LYS A 29 -14.93 8.97 0.96
C LYS A 29 -14.41 7.60 0.51
N MET A 30 -13.12 7.51 0.20
CA MET A 30 -12.49 6.29 -0.31
C MET A 30 -11.84 5.43 0.77
N ARG A 31 -11.75 5.90 2.02
CA ARG A 31 -11.03 5.26 3.14
C ARG A 31 -11.26 3.76 3.25
N LYS A 32 -12.53 3.32 3.19
CA LYS A 32 -12.88 1.90 3.26
C LYS A 32 -12.32 1.08 2.09
N ARG A 33 -12.34 1.64 0.87
CA ARG A 33 -11.79 0.99 -0.33
C ARG A 33 -10.28 0.88 -0.24
N VAL A 34 -9.62 1.97 0.15
CA VAL A 34 -8.17 2.02 0.40
C VAL A 34 -7.78 0.97 1.44
N LYS A 35 -8.49 0.91 2.57
CA LYS A 35 -8.25 -0.09 3.61
C LYS A 35 -8.33 -1.52 3.10
N VAL A 36 -9.41 -1.88 2.39
CA VAL A 36 -9.57 -3.24 1.86
C VAL A 36 -8.44 -3.60 0.90
N LEU A 37 -8.02 -2.65 0.06
CA LEU A 37 -6.94 -2.89 -0.89
C LEU A 37 -5.58 -3.01 -0.20
N PHE A 38 -5.29 -2.12 0.75
CA PHE A 38 -4.07 -2.18 1.57
C PHE A 38 -4.01 -3.48 2.38
N ASP A 39 -5.13 -3.92 2.96
CA ASP A 39 -5.23 -5.19 3.68
C ASP A 39 -4.82 -6.37 2.78
N SER A 40 -5.40 -6.43 1.58
CA SER A 40 -5.04 -7.44 0.59
C SER A 40 -3.57 -7.37 0.16
N ILE A 41 -2.99 -6.17 0.10
CA ILE A 41 -1.59 -5.99 -0.32
C ILE A 41 -0.64 -6.52 0.75
N TYR A 42 -0.79 -6.11 2.02
CA TYR A 42 0.13 -6.59 3.04
C TYR A 42 0.00 -8.10 3.24
N GLU A 43 -1.20 -8.66 3.17
CA GLU A 43 -1.41 -10.11 3.29
C GLU A 43 -0.65 -10.86 2.19
N GLN A 44 -0.69 -10.35 0.97
CA GLN A 44 0.03 -10.94 -0.16
C GLN A 44 1.54 -10.77 -0.05
N VAL A 45 2.04 -9.61 0.40
CA VAL A 45 3.47 -9.40 0.63
C VAL A 45 3.97 -10.38 1.70
N ILE A 46 3.28 -10.48 2.83
CA ILE A 46 3.62 -11.40 3.92
C ILE A 46 3.63 -12.86 3.43
N LYS A 47 2.59 -13.26 2.68
CA LYS A 47 2.50 -14.61 2.12
C LYS A 47 3.63 -14.89 1.13
N ASN A 48 3.94 -13.97 0.23
CA ASN A 48 4.96 -14.19 -0.78
C ASN A 48 6.38 -14.18 -0.21
N PHE A 49 6.69 -13.30 0.76
CA PHE A 49 8.05 -13.15 1.27
C PHE A 49 8.37 -14.11 2.42
N PHE A 50 7.39 -14.48 3.22
CA PHE A 50 7.60 -15.31 4.42
C PHE A 50 6.87 -16.65 4.38
N ASN A 51 6.03 -16.91 3.37
CA ASN A 51 5.14 -18.07 3.32
C ASN A 51 4.26 -18.20 4.60
N LYS A 52 3.85 -17.07 5.16
CA LYS A 52 2.99 -16.96 6.36
C LYS A 52 1.67 -16.29 6.01
N ARG A 53 0.69 -16.39 6.91
CA ARG A 53 -0.57 -15.62 6.85
C ARG A 53 -0.56 -14.57 7.95
N ALA A 54 -0.82 -13.32 7.60
CA ALA A 54 -1.18 -12.29 8.56
C ALA A 54 -2.70 -12.33 8.78
N ASN A 55 -3.15 -12.14 10.03
CA ASN A 55 -4.57 -12.14 10.36
C ASN A 55 -5.12 -10.70 10.51
N ASN A 56 -4.21 -9.75 10.71
CA ASN A 56 -4.43 -8.32 10.90
C ASN A 56 -3.08 -7.60 10.76
N GLU A 57 -3.11 -6.27 10.82
CA GLU A 57 -1.96 -5.38 10.71
C GLU A 57 -0.92 -5.63 11.81
N ALA A 58 -1.35 -5.83 13.06
CA ALA A 58 -0.47 -6.09 14.18
C ALA A 58 0.30 -7.42 14.00
N HIS A 59 -0.38 -8.46 13.51
CA HIS A 59 0.26 -9.73 13.20
C HIS A 59 1.24 -9.60 12.03
N ALA A 60 0.93 -8.80 11.01
CA ALA A 60 1.85 -8.50 9.92
C ALA A 60 3.14 -7.83 10.43
N LEU A 61 3.02 -6.81 11.29
CA LEU A 61 4.17 -6.15 11.93
C LEU A 61 5.03 -7.13 12.74
N ILE A 62 4.42 -8.01 13.52
CA ILE A 62 5.14 -9.05 14.29
C ILE A 62 5.94 -9.96 13.36
N ILE A 63 5.36 -10.37 12.22
CA ILE A 63 6.04 -11.21 11.25
C ILE A 63 7.26 -10.46 10.67
N ILE A 64 7.08 -9.21 10.26
CA ILE A 64 8.16 -8.38 9.68
C ILE A 64 9.30 -8.17 10.68
N ASN A 65 8.97 -7.89 11.94
CA ASN A 65 9.95 -7.56 12.98
C ASN A 65 10.72 -8.77 13.50
N ARG A 66 10.15 -9.98 13.40
CA ARG A 66 10.79 -11.22 13.82
C ARG A 66 11.46 -12.00 12.69
N ALA A 67 11.31 -11.56 11.45
CA ALA A 67 11.91 -12.25 10.33
C ALA A 67 13.43 -12.07 10.31
N ASP A 68 14.15 -13.14 9.99
CA ASP A 68 15.54 -13.05 9.57
C ASP A 68 15.56 -12.45 8.15
N LYS A 69 16.16 -11.27 8.02
CA LYS A 69 16.24 -10.50 6.77
C LYS A 69 17.60 -10.68 6.07
N SER A 70 18.52 -11.48 6.63
CA SER A 70 19.89 -11.63 6.12
C SER A 70 19.97 -12.20 4.69
N SER A 71 18.97 -12.96 4.27
CA SER A 71 18.88 -13.59 2.94
C SER A 71 17.97 -12.85 1.95
N MET A 72 17.45 -11.68 2.33
CA MET A 72 16.52 -10.92 1.48
C MET A 72 17.26 -10.16 0.39
N SER A 73 16.67 -10.17 -0.81
CA SER A 73 17.10 -9.28 -1.89
C SER A 73 16.86 -7.81 -1.52
N SER A 74 17.62 -6.90 -2.14
CA SER A 74 17.42 -5.45 -1.97
C SER A 74 15.99 -5.02 -2.27
N TYR A 75 15.36 -5.66 -3.26
CA TYR A 75 13.96 -5.47 -3.60
C TYR A 75 13.03 -5.83 -2.42
N GLN A 76 13.17 -7.03 -1.87
CA GLN A 76 12.34 -7.48 -0.75
C GLN A 76 12.52 -6.57 0.47
N SER A 77 13.75 -6.16 0.74
CA SER A 77 14.06 -5.23 1.82
C SER A 77 13.36 -3.88 1.63
N ASN A 78 13.39 -3.31 0.43
CA ASN A 78 12.72 -2.04 0.12
C ASN A 78 11.19 -2.14 0.32
N VAL A 79 10.56 -3.17 -0.24
CA VAL A 79 9.11 -3.38 -0.07
C VAL A 79 8.73 -3.55 1.40
N LEU A 80 9.55 -4.27 2.18
CA LEU A 80 9.28 -4.46 3.60
C LEU A 80 9.48 -3.20 4.43
N GLU A 81 10.41 -2.33 4.04
CA GLU A 81 10.60 -1.02 4.67
C GLU A 81 9.38 -0.12 4.44
N CYS A 82 8.95 0.03 3.19
CA CYS A 82 7.73 0.77 2.85
C CYS A 82 6.48 0.17 3.50
N LEU A 83 6.37 -1.16 3.54
CA LEU A 83 5.24 -1.83 4.18
C LEU A 83 5.24 -1.63 5.70
N HIS A 84 6.40 -1.74 6.35
CA HIS A 84 6.53 -1.50 7.78
C HIS A 84 6.15 -0.06 8.13
N SER A 85 6.62 0.91 7.34
CA SER A 85 6.23 2.33 7.45
C SER A 85 4.72 2.50 7.34
N SER A 86 4.10 1.93 6.29
CA SER A 86 2.65 2.01 6.06
C SER A 86 1.81 1.38 7.16
N LEU A 87 2.25 0.23 7.71
CA LEU A 87 1.57 -0.43 8.83
C LEU A 87 1.68 0.39 10.13
N GLY A 88 2.75 1.17 10.29
CA GLY A 88 2.96 2.06 11.44
C GLY A 88 1.92 3.18 11.54
N VAL A 89 1.33 3.58 10.42
CA VAL A 89 0.31 4.64 10.33
C VAL A 89 -1.09 4.10 9.99
N TYR A 90 -1.33 2.80 10.22
CA TYR A 90 -2.61 2.13 9.88
C TYR A 90 -3.84 2.72 10.58
N SER A 91 -3.67 3.46 11.68
CA SER A 91 -4.75 4.19 12.34
C SER A 91 -5.48 5.14 11.37
N ALA A 92 -4.76 5.74 10.41
CA ALA A 92 -5.34 6.58 9.36
C ALA A 92 -6.44 5.85 8.57
N LEU A 93 -6.40 4.52 8.47
CA LEU A 93 -7.40 3.71 7.77
C LEU A 93 -8.50 3.13 8.67
N SER A 94 -8.24 3.01 9.98
CA SER A 94 -9.06 2.22 10.89
C SER A 94 -9.80 3.02 11.96
N ASP A 95 -9.42 4.28 12.20
CA ASP A 95 -10.10 5.14 13.16
C ASP A 95 -11.58 5.34 12.79
N LYS A 96 -12.46 5.29 13.78
CA LYS A 96 -13.90 5.47 13.62
C LYS A 96 -14.32 6.91 13.83
N ASN A 97 -13.42 7.78 14.28
CA ASN A 97 -13.73 9.17 14.55
C ASN A 97 -13.81 9.94 13.23
N TYR A 98 -14.97 10.55 12.96
CA TYR A 98 -15.29 11.32 11.75
C TYR A 98 -14.80 12.79 11.84
N THR A 99 -13.96 13.10 12.84
CA THR A 99 -13.54 14.46 13.18
C THR A 99 -12.17 14.75 12.57
N GLU A 100 -12.12 15.61 11.55
CA GLU A 100 -10.94 16.37 11.06
C GLU A 100 -9.63 15.61 10.71
N GLU A 101 -9.60 14.27 10.74
CA GLU A 101 -8.41 13.44 10.41
C GLU A 101 -8.14 13.25 8.90
N GLY A 102 -8.71 14.08 8.03
CA GLY A 102 -8.49 13.96 6.58
C GLY A 102 -7.02 14.15 6.17
N GLU A 103 -6.25 14.90 6.96
CA GLU A 103 -4.82 15.13 6.77
C GLU A 103 -4.01 13.83 6.99
N ASP A 104 -4.36 13.02 8.00
CA ASP A 104 -3.69 11.73 8.26
C ASP A 104 -3.91 10.74 7.11
N LEU A 105 -5.11 10.74 6.52
CA LEU A 105 -5.41 9.86 5.40
C LEU A 105 -4.78 10.34 4.09
N MET A 106 -4.73 11.65 3.85
CA MET A 106 -3.95 12.20 2.73
C MET A 106 -2.47 11.86 2.87
N ASN A 107 -1.90 12.07 4.05
CA ASN A 107 -0.52 11.73 4.36
C ASN A 107 -0.26 10.22 4.15
N PHE A 108 -1.19 9.37 4.60
CA PHE A 108 -1.14 7.94 4.30
C PHE A 108 -1.10 7.66 2.79
N MET A 109 -1.99 8.28 2.01
CA MET A 109 -2.04 8.07 0.56
C MET A 109 -0.74 8.50 -0.12
N GLU A 110 -0.27 9.72 0.17
CA GLU A 110 0.83 10.36 -0.55
C GLU A 110 2.20 9.84 -0.14
N ASN A 111 2.43 9.60 1.16
CA ASN A 111 3.78 9.33 1.69
C ASN A 111 3.99 7.88 2.14
N HIS A 112 2.95 7.06 2.18
CA HIS A 112 3.06 5.67 2.62
C HIS A 112 2.54 4.71 1.56
N PHE A 113 1.33 4.93 1.09
CA PHE A 113 0.70 4.01 0.14
C PHE A 113 1.34 4.13 -1.25
N THR A 114 1.55 5.34 -1.76
CA THR A 114 2.26 5.56 -3.03
C THR A 114 3.65 4.93 -3.02
N ASP A 115 4.45 5.19 -1.98
CA ASP A 115 5.80 4.61 -1.83
C ASP A 115 5.77 3.08 -1.80
N LEU A 116 4.83 2.49 -1.06
CA LEU A 116 4.66 1.04 -1.04
C LEU A 116 4.33 0.50 -2.43
N ILE A 117 3.42 1.13 -3.16
CA ILE A 117 3.03 0.68 -4.50
C ILE A 117 4.19 0.80 -5.48
N LEU A 118 4.89 1.93 -5.50
CA LEU A 118 6.09 2.11 -6.32
C LEU A 118 7.16 1.07 -5.98
N SER A 119 7.39 0.80 -4.69
CA SER A 119 8.34 -0.24 -4.26
C SER A 119 7.99 -1.61 -4.82
N ILE A 120 6.71 -1.99 -4.83
CA ILE A 120 6.25 -3.30 -5.35
C ILE A 120 6.34 -3.34 -6.88
N LEU A 121 5.99 -2.25 -7.57
CA LEU A 121 6.02 -2.17 -9.03
C LEU A 121 7.44 -2.14 -9.61
N SER A 122 8.41 -1.57 -8.87
CA SER A 122 9.83 -1.52 -9.26
C SER A 122 10.50 -2.90 -9.39
N SER A 123 9.82 -3.98 -8.99
CA SER A 123 10.34 -5.35 -8.90
C SER A 123 10.67 -6.06 -10.22
N GLY A 124 10.47 -5.42 -11.38
CA GLY A 124 10.90 -5.96 -12.68
C GLY A 124 10.22 -7.26 -13.13
N PHE A 125 9.19 -7.75 -12.42
CA PHE A 125 8.39 -8.89 -12.87
C PHE A 125 7.47 -8.45 -14.01
N ASP A 126 7.89 -8.66 -15.26
CA ASP A 126 7.07 -8.68 -16.49
C ASP A 126 5.84 -7.76 -16.42
N SER A 127 6.08 -6.49 -16.11
CA SER A 127 5.03 -5.56 -15.73
C SER A 127 4.09 -5.40 -16.91
N SER A 128 2.85 -5.87 -16.72
CA SER A 128 1.77 -5.65 -17.66
C SER A 128 1.74 -4.16 -18.03
N ASN A 129 1.25 -3.84 -19.22
CA ASN A 129 1.22 -2.44 -19.67
C ASN A 129 0.55 -1.52 -18.63
N ASN A 130 -0.43 -2.05 -17.89
CA ASN A 130 -1.13 -1.38 -16.80
C ASN A 130 -0.21 -1.03 -15.62
N ALA A 131 0.68 -1.94 -15.20
CA ALA A 131 1.65 -1.68 -14.14
C ALA A 131 2.61 -0.55 -14.53
N ARG A 132 3.10 -0.53 -15.78
CA ARG A 132 3.99 0.54 -16.28
C ARG A 132 3.30 1.90 -16.33
N ILE A 133 2.04 1.92 -16.78
CA ILE A 133 1.22 3.13 -16.82
C ILE A 133 1.01 3.66 -15.40
N LEU A 134 0.68 2.78 -14.44
CA LEU A 134 0.50 3.17 -13.05
C LEU A 134 1.79 3.69 -12.42
N THR A 135 2.93 3.02 -12.64
CA THR A 135 4.23 3.50 -12.14
C THR A 135 4.51 4.91 -12.64
N LYS A 136 4.40 5.15 -13.95
CA LYS A 136 4.63 6.46 -14.53
C LYS A 136 3.72 7.53 -13.92
N TYR A 137 2.44 7.21 -13.77
CA TYR A 137 1.46 8.13 -13.19
C TYR A 137 1.75 8.51 -11.73
N LEU A 138 2.36 7.60 -10.95
CA LEU A 138 2.70 7.84 -9.55
C LEU A 138 4.08 8.51 -9.36
N GLU A 139 4.93 8.51 -10.39
CA GLU A 139 6.23 9.18 -10.39
C GLU A 139 6.16 10.63 -10.90
N ASP A 140 5.13 10.97 -11.68
CA ASP A 140 4.84 12.32 -12.23
C ASP A 140 4.18 13.25 -11.19
#